data_AF-A0A954KSK6-F1
#
_entry.id   AF-A0A954KSK6-F1
#
_cell.length_a   1.000
_cell.length_b   1.000
_cell.length_c   1.000
_cell.angle_alpha   90.00
_cell.angle_beta   90.00
_cell.angle_gamma   90.00
#
_symmetry.space_group_name_H-M   'P 1'
#
loop_
_entity.id
_entity.type
_entity.pdbx_description
1 polymer ?
#
loop_
_entity_poly.entity_id
_entity_poly.type
_entity_poly.pdbx_seq_one_letter_code
_entity_poly.pdbx_strand_id
1 'polypeptide(L)'
;LYNEGDYPDQLENLFRIEVEYPNVEPPNYLQRLNPELYEEECRRIENRFEEALELAEESFLQEFQQLVSHLTERLSGESDGKPKVFRDSALTNLTEFLQRFRQLNIRSNVQLDELIDEVQQVTSGLSPRSLRGDGNMRGTVREQLQQVNDVLNDQLELRPRRQIVRHRSEEEVVTDAT
;
A
#
# COMPACT_ATOMS: atom_id res chain seq x y z
N LEU A 1 37.51 25.11 -28.05
CA LEU A 1 38.42 24.74 -26.96
C LEU A 1 37.69 25.01 -25.66
N TYR A 2 37.84 24.16 -24.66
CA TYR A 2 37.37 24.42 -23.29
C TYR A 2 38.29 25.46 -22.61
N ASN A 3 37.72 26.38 -21.83
CA ASN A 3 38.44 27.36 -21.01
C ASN A 3 37.91 27.29 -19.58
N GLU A 4 38.82 27.12 -18.63
CA GLU A 4 38.52 26.84 -17.22
C GLU A 4 38.03 28.08 -16.47
N GLY A 5 38.45 29.28 -16.88
CA GLY A 5 38.05 30.55 -16.25
C GLY A 5 36.62 31.02 -16.55
N ASP A 6 35.90 30.34 -17.45
CA ASP A 6 34.50 30.65 -17.78
C ASP A 6 33.51 29.97 -16.81
N TYR A 7 34.01 29.18 -15.86
CA TYR A 7 33.20 28.44 -14.88
C TYR A 7 33.66 28.75 -13.45
N PRO A 8 32.74 28.98 -12.51
CA PRO A 8 33.08 29.21 -11.11
C PRO A 8 33.61 27.94 -10.43
N ASP A 9 34.57 28.12 -9.53
CA ASP A 9 35.24 27.02 -8.81
C ASP A 9 34.31 26.24 -7.87
N GLN A 10 33.20 26.86 -7.45
CA GLN A 10 32.22 26.27 -6.55
C GLN A 10 30.80 26.61 -7.00
N LEU A 11 29.95 25.59 -7.10
CA LEU A 11 28.54 25.73 -7.53
C LEU A 11 27.56 25.94 -6.36
N GLU A 12 28.08 25.89 -5.14
CA GLU A 12 27.30 26.03 -3.91
C GLU A 12 26.70 27.45 -3.85
N ASN A 13 25.37 27.54 -3.76
CA ASN A 13 24.57 28.78 -3.72
C ASN A 13 24.35 29.52 -5.06
N LEU A 14 24.80 29.01 -6.20
CA LEU A 14 24.46 29.63 -7.51
C LEU A 14 23.02 29.33 -7.96
N PHE A 15 22.45 28.23 -7.47
CA PHE A 15 21.11 27.80 -7.81
C PHE A 15 20.36 27.40 -6.55
N ARG A 16 19.08 27.77 -6.50
CA ARG A 16 18.14 27.34 -5.48
C ARG A 16 16.89 26.84 -6.16
N ILE A 17 16.42 25.67 -5.73
CA ILE A 17 15.13 25.11 -6.17
C ILE A 17 14.18 25.24 -4.99
N GLU A 18 13.17 26.09 -5.11
CA GLU A 18 12.02 26.12 -4.20
C GLU A 18 10.88 25.34 -4.85
N VAL A 19 10.36 24.34 -4.14
CA VAL A 19 9.17 23.60 -4.56
C VAL A 19 8.05 23.98 -3.61
N GLU A 20 7.06 24.70 -4.12
CA GLU A 20 5.84 25.04 -3.40
C GLU A 20 4.68 24.25 -4.01
N TYR A 21 3.93 23.54 -3.17
CA TYR A 21 2.72 22.85 -3.61
C TYR A 21 1.56 23.85 -3.54
N PRO A 22 0.73 23.99 -4.59
CA PRO A 22 -0.41 24.88 -4.53
C PRO A 22 -1.34 24.46 -3.40
N ASN A 23 -1.85 25.44 -2.64
CA ASN A 23 -2.86 25.21 -1.62
C ASN A 23 -4.07 24.54 -2.29
N VAL A 24 -4.42 23.33 -1.85
CA VAL A 24 -5.48 22.50 -2.44
C VAL A 24 -6.88 22.98 -2.00
N GLU A 25 -6.94 24.07 -1.24
CA GLU A 25 -8.19 24.61 -0.72
C GLU A 25 -8.97 25.36 -1.80
N PRO A 26 -10.29 25.09 -1.92
CA PRO A 26 -11.13 25.78 -2.88
C PRO A 26 -11.20 27.29 -2.55
N PRO A 27 -11.13 28.17 -3.55
CA PRO A 27 -11.23 29.62 -3.35
C PRO A 27 -12.49 30.03 -2.56
N ASN A 28 -12.30 30.84 -1.52
CA ASN A 28 -13.37 31.32 -0.62
C ASN A 28 -14.59 31.97 -1.32
N TYR A 29 -14.45 32.44 -2.56
CA TYR A 29 -15.57 33.02 -3.32
C TYR A 29 -16.55 31.95 -3.82
N LEU A 30 -16.11 30.70 -4.03
CA LEU A 30 -16.98 29.59 -4.47
C LEU A 30 -18.01 29.22 -3.39
N GLN A 31 -17.60 29.28 -2.11
CA GLN A 31 -18.49 29.09 -0.96
C GLN A 31 -19.60 30.14 -0.88
N ARG A 32 -19.38 31.35 -1.45
CA ARG A 32 -20.36 32.44 -1.46
C ARG A 32 -21.28 32.44 -2.68
N LEU A 33 -20.88 31.76 -3.75
CA LEU A 33 -21.59 31.80 -5.03
C LEU A 33 -22.77 30.80 -5.04
N ASN A 34 -22.54 29.60 -4.52
CA ASN A 34 -23.56 28.58 -4.32
C ASN A 34 -23.17 27.66 -3.15
N PRO A 35 -23.59 27.97 -1.91
CA PRO A 35 -23.21 27.20 -0.73
C PRO A 35 -23.77 25.77 -0.75
N GLU A 36 -24.98 25.56 -1.30
CA GLU A 36 -25.60 24.23 -1.40
C GLU A 36 -24.80 23.33 -2.36
N LEU A 37 -24.45 23.82 -3.55
CA LEU A 37 -23.63 23.08 -4.50
C LEU A 37 -22.21 22.80 -3.97
N TYR A 38 -21.62 23.76 -3.24
CA TYR A 38 -20.31 23.56 -2.61
C TYR A 38 -20.36 22.41 -1.58
N GLU A 39 -21.37 22.40 -0.71
CA GLU A 39 -21.54 21.32 0.27
C GLU A 39 -21.83 19.97 -0.39
N GLU A 40 -22.61 19.95 -1.48
CA GLU A 40 -22.88 18.74 -2.26
C GLU A 40 -21.61 18.17 -2.91
N GLU A 41 -20.78 19.02 -3.53
CA GLU A 41 -19.50 18.57 -4.11
C GLU A 41 -18.50 18.13 -3.05
N CYS A 42 -18.45 18.79 -1.89
CA CYS A 42 -17.66 18.34 -0.74
C CYS A 42 -18.08 16.93 -0.31
N ARG A 43 -19.39 16.69 -0.09
CA ARG A 43 -19.91 15.35 0.26
C ARG A 43 -19.62 14.31 -0.82
N ARG A 44 -19.71 14.68 -2.10
CA ARG A 44 -19.37 13.78 -3.22
C ARG A 44 -17.89 13.39 -3.21
N ILE A 45 -17.01 14.35 -2.99
CA ILE A 45 -15.57 14.12 -2.91
C ILE A 45 -15.24 13.26 -1.68
N GLU A 46 -15.83 13.56 -0.52
CA GLU A 46 -15.70 12.74 0.70
C GLU A 46 -16.09 11.29 0.45
N ASN A 47 -17.29 11.03 -0.08
CA ASN A 47 -17.74 9.66 -0.40
C ASN A 47 -16.78 8.96 -1.37
N ARG A 48 -16.28 9.66 -2.40
CA ARG A 48 -15.33 9.09 -3.36
C ARG A 48 -13.98 8.79 -2.72
N PHE A 49 -13.54 9.62 -1.78
CA PHE A 49 -12.31 9.37 -1.02
C PHE A 49 -12.46 8.18 -0.09
N GLU A 50 -13.61 8.04 0.59
CA GLU A 50 -13.92 6.86 1.41
C GLU A 50 -13.92 5.59 0.55
N GLU A 51 -14.58 5.59 -0.60
CA GLU A 51 -14.53 4.45 -1.54
C GLU A 51 -13.11 4.12 -2.01
N ALA A 52 -12.31 5.14 -2.31
CA ALA A 52 -10.92 4.95 -2.72
C ALA A 52 -10.06 4.37 -1.58
N LEU A 53 -10.32 4.77 -0.34
CA LEU A 53 -9.64 4.25 0.85
C LEU A 53 -10.00 2.77 1.07
N GLU A 54 -11.27 2.40 0.95
CA GLU A 54 -11.71 1.01 1.03
C GLU A 54 -11.04 0.13 -0.03
N LEU A 55 -10.96 0.62 -1.28
CA LEU A 55 -10.31 -0.10 -2.37
C LEU A 55 -8.81 -0.28 -2.13
N ALA A 56 -8.15 0.75 -1.61
CA ALA A 56 -6.75 0.67 -1.24
C ALA A 56 -6.54 -0.40 -0.15
N GLU A 57 -7.33 -0.36 0.93
CA GLU A 57 -7.28 -1.36 2.00
C GLU A 57 -7.46 -2.80 1.49
N GLU A 58 -8.45 -3.03 0.64
CA GLU A 58 -8.71 -4.36 0.09
C GLU A 58 -7.51 -4.86 -0.72
N SER A 59 -6.94 -4.01 -1.57
CA SER A 59 -5.74 -4.33 -2.34
C SER A 59 -4.55 -4.63 -1.42
N PHE A 60 -4.38 -3.88 -0.33
CA PHE A 60 -3.30 -4.12 0.63
C PHE A 60 -3.46 -5.44 1.37
N LEU A 61 -4.67 -5.74 1.84
CA LEU A 61 -4.98 -7.02 2.49
C LEU A 61 -4.67 -8.20 1.58
N GLN A 62 -5.06 -8.11 0.30
CA GLN A 62 -4.78 -9.15 -0.69
C GLN A 62 -3.27 -9.30 -0.97
N GLU A 63 -2.53 -8.19 -1.15
CA GLU A 63 -1.08 -8.24 -1.34
C GLU A 63 -0.39 -8.82 -0.10
N PHE A 64 -0.82 -8.44 1.10
CA PHE A 64 -0.27 -8.93 2.35
C PHE A 64 -0.47 -10.44 2.52
N GLN A 65 -1.70 -10.92 2.30
CA GLN A 65 -2.03 -12.35 2.31
C GLN A 65 -1.16 -13.13 1.32
N GLN A 66 -0.99 -12.63 0.10
CA GLN A 66 -0.16 -13.27 -0.92
C GLN A 66 1.30 -13.38 -0.48
N LEU A 67 1.87 -12.31 0.09
CA LEU A 67 3.25 -12.30 0.56
C LEU A 67 3.49 -13.26 1.73
N VAL A 68 2.59 -13.24 2.73
CA VAL A 68 2.67 -14.14 3.90
C VAL A 68 2.49 -15.60 3.44
N SER A 69 1.48 -15.89 2.62
CA SER A 69 1.27 -17.23 2.07
C SER A 69 2.47 -17.72 1.28
N HIS A 70 3.05 -16.86 0.43
CA HIS A 70 4.24 -17.22 -0.34
C HIS A 70 5.43 -17.50 0.58
N LEU A 71 5.63 -16.70 1.62
CA LEU A 71 6.74 -16.91 2.56
C LEU A 71 6.56 -18.21 3.34
N THR A 72 5.38 -18.48 3.89
CA THR A 72 5.06 -19.72 4.61
C THR A 72 5.24 -20.95 3.73
N GLU A 73 4.78 -20.90 2.49
CA GLU A 73 4.97 -21.97 1.49
C GLU A 73 6.45 -22.24 1.18
N ARG A 74 7.29 -21.19 1.17
CA ARG A 74 8.74 -21.34 0.94
C ARG A 74 9.47 -21.87 2.16
N LEU A 75 8.99 -21.57 3.37
CA LEU A 75 9.57 -22.04 4.62
C LEU A 75 9.17 -23.49 4.94
N SER A 76 8.09 -24.03 4.36
CA SER A 76 7.66 -25.41 4.57
C SER A 76 8.67 -26.46 4.08
N GLY A 77 9.61 -26.07 3.21
CA GLY A 77 10.74 -26.90 2.79
C GLY A 77 10.39 -28.05 1.83
N GLU A 78 9.17 -28.57 1.87
CA GLU A 78 8.71 -29.67 1.03
C GLU A 78 7.32 -29.41 0.44
N SER A 79 7.21 -29.65 -0.87
CA SER A 79 5.97 -29.95 -1.56
C SER A 79 6.37 -30.88 -2.69
N ASP A 80 5.73 -32.04 -2.78
CA ASP A 80 5.89 -32.93 -3.94
C ASP A 80 7.29 -33.55 -4.13
N GLY A 81 7.97 -33.89 -3.02
CA GLY A 81 9.20 -34.70 -3.03
C GLY A 81 10.48 -33.98 -3.50
N LYS A 82 10.45 -32.66 -3.71
CA LYS A 82 11.65 -31.85 -4.02
C LYS A 82 11.77 -30.67 -3.05
N PRO A 83 12.98 -30.35 -2.57
CA PRO A 83 13.17 -29.23 -1.64
C PRO A 83 12.83 -27.90 -2.32
N LYS A 84 11.89 -27.14 -1.75
CA LYS A 84 11.61 -25.78 -2.23
C LYS A 84 12.79 -24.87 -1.89
N VAL A 85 13.33 -24.21 -2.91
CA VAL A 85 14.42 -23.24 -2.74
C VAL A 85 13.87 -21.99 -2.08
N PHE A 86 14.29 -21.72 -0.84
CA PHE A 86 14.07 -20.45 -0.17
C PHE A 86 14.95 -19.37 -0.81
N ARG A 87 14.33 -18.40 -1.50
CA ARG A 87 15.00 -17.26 -2.12
C ARG A 87 14.97 -16.05 -1.18
N ASP A 88 16.07 -15.32 -1.14
CA ASP A 88 16.24 -14.14 -0.27
C ASP A 88 15.18 -13.08 -0.56
N SER A 89 14.78 -12.97 -1.83
CA SER A 89 13.73 -12.04 -2.30
C SER A 89 12.40 -12.21 -1.60
N ALA A 90 12.03 -13.41 -1.12
CA ALA A 90 10.75 -13.61 -0.44
C ALA A 90 10.68 -12.83 0.88
N LEU A 91 11.78 -12.82 1.64
CA LEU A 91 11.87 -12.06 2.89
C LEU A 91 12.01 -10.57 2.61
N THR A 92 12.87 -10.19 1.65
CA THR A 92 13.08 -8.79 1.25
C THR A 92 11.77 -8.14 0.79
N ASN A 93 11.01 -8.79 -0.09
CA ASN A 93 9.75 -8.26 -0.60
C ASN A 93 8.73 -8.03 0.52
N LEU A 94 8.63 -8.95 1.49
CA LEU A 94 7.74 -8.78 2.64
C LEU A 94 8.18 -7.61 3.51
N THR A 95 9.48 -7.49 3.82
CA THR A 95 9.99 -6.36 4.63
C THR A 95 9.79 -5.01 3.94
N GLU A 96 9.99 -4.93 2.62
CA GLU A 96 9.74 -3.73 1.82
C GLU A 96 8.24 -3.38 1.79
N PHE A 97 7.36 -4.38 1.68
CA PHE A 97 5.92 -4.18 1.76
C PHE A 97 5.51 -3.58 3.12
N LEU A 98 5.97 -4.15 4.23
CA LEU A 98 5.65 -3.64 5.58
C LEU A 98 6.14 -2.18 5.77
N GLN A 99 7.31 -1.84 5.21
CA GLN A 99 7.82 -0.47 5.26
C GLN A 99 6.97 0.50 4.43
N ARG A 100 6.59 0.11 3.20
CA ARG A 100 5.69 0.90 2.34
C ARG A 100 4.34 1.14 3.02
N PHE A 101 3.79 0.11 3.67
CA PHE A 101 2.53 0.19 4.39
C PHE A 101 2.57 1.28 5.48
N ARG A 102 3.63 1.30 6.31
CA ARG A 102 3.78 2.32 7.36
C ARG A 102 3.90 3.74 6.82
N GLN A 103 4.56 3.92 5.68
CA GLN A 103 4.72 5.24 5.06
C GLN A 103 3.39 5.81 4.55
N LEU A 104 2.48 4.95 4.13
CA LEU A 104 1.20 5.34 3.55
C LEU A 104 0.17 5.79 4.60
N ASN A 105 0.46 5.62 5.90
CA ASN A 105 -0.41 6.01 7.03
C ASN A 105 -1.88 5.56 6.88
N ILE A 106 -2.10 4.40 6.25
CA ILE A 106 -3.42 3.78 6.14
C ILE A 106 -3.73 3.12 7.49
N ARG A 107 -4.03 3.93 8.51
CA ARG A 107 -4.39 3.49 9.86
C ARG A 107 -5.89 3.43 10.05
N SER A 108 -6.58 2.86 9.07
CA SER A 108 -8.03 2.72 9.09
C SER A 108 -8.49 1.44 9.82
N ASN A 109 -7.57 0.52 10.15
CA ASN A 109 -7.88 -0.72 10.86
C ASN A 109 -6.81 -1.12 11.88
N VAL A 110 -7.17 -1.02 13.17
CA VAL A 110 -6.32 -1.41 14.31
C VAL A 110 -5.90 -2.88 14.25
N GLN A 111 -6.78 -3.78 13.80
CA GLN A 111 -6.48 -5.21 13.73
C GLN A 111 -5.43 -5.53 12.66
N LEU A 112 -5.44 -4.79 11.55
CA LEU A 112 -4.45 -4.94 10.50
C LEU A 112 -3.08 -4.42 10.97
N ASP A 113 -3.07 -3.29 11.68
CA ASP A 113 -1.85 -2.74 12.29
C ASP A 113 -1.23 -3.75 13.27
N GLU A 114 -2.03 -4.41 14.10
CA GLU A 114 -1.57 -5.46 15.03
C GLU A 114 -0.93 -6.66 14.29
N LEU A 115 -1.55 -7.14 13.22
CA LEU A 115 -1.00 -8.24 12.40
C LEU A 115 0.31 -7.85 11.71
N ILE A 116 0.40 -6.61 11.23
CA ILE A 116 1.61 -6.07 10.61
C ILE A 116 2.74 -5.93 11.62
N ASP A 117 2.44 -5.46 12.83
CA ASP A 117 3.38 -5.37 13.93
C ASP A 117 3.89 -6.77 14.34
N GLU A 118 3.01 -7.77 14.42
CA GLU A 118 3.36 -9.17 14.71
C GLU A 118 4.31 -9.74 13.64
N VAL A 119 3.95 -9.63 12.36
CA VAL A 119 4.81 -10.11 11.27
C VAL A 119 6.14 -9.37 11.25
N GLN A 120 6.14 -8.06 11.49
CA GLN A 120 7.39 -7.30 11.57
C GLN A 120 8.26 -7.78 12.72
N GLN A 121 7.69 -8.07 13.89
CA GLN A 121 8.46 -8.61 15.02
C GLN A 121 9.07 -9.97 14.71
N VAL A 122 8.33 -10.85 14.03
CA VAL A 122 8.81 -12.18 13.62
C VAL A 122 9.91 -12.08 12.57
N THR A 123 9.79 -11.15 11.62
CA THR A 123 10.70 -11.00 10.48
C THR A 123 11.89 -10.10 10.74
N SER A 124 11.80 -9.22 11.74
CA SER A 124 12.87 -8.30 12.14
C SER A 124 14.11 -9.07 12.62
N GLY A 125 15.26 -8.73 12.06
CA GLY A 125 16.53 -9.36 12.41
C GLY A 125 16.75 -10.77 11.82
N LEU A 126 15.78 -11.31 11.08
CA LEU A 126 15.99 -12.55 10.32
C LEU A 126 16.87 -12.28 9.10
N SER A 127 17.91 -13.08 8.94
CA SER A 127 18.67 -13.12 7.69
C SER A 127 18.27 -14.36 6.88
N PRO A 128 18.19 -14.27 5.54
CA PRO A 128 17.94 -15.43 4.70
C PRO A 128 18.95 -16.56 4.91
N ARG A 129 20.19 -16.22 5.28
CA ARG A 129 21.25 -17.17 5.62
C ARG A 129 20.94 -17.95 6.89
N SER A 130 20.39 -17.30 7.91
CA SER A 130 19.97 -17.94 9.18
C SER A 130 18.85 -18.95 8.94
N LEU A 131 17.83 -18.59 8.14
CA LEU A 131 16.70 -19.47 7.81
C LEU A 131 17.09 -20.69 6.96
N ARG A 132 18.19 -20.60 6.20
CA ARG A 132 18.77 -21.74 5.49
C ARG A 132 19.57 -22.67 6.41
N GLY A 133 20.28 -22.10 7.39
CA GLY A 133 21.18 -22.85 8.28
C GLY A 133 20.47 -23.52 9.46
N ASP A 134 19.31 -23.02 9.89
CA ASP A 134 18.58 -23.49 11.06
C ASP A 134 17.16 -23.93 10.72
N GLY A 135 16.92 -25.25 10.75
CA GLY A 135 15.61 -25.85 10.49
C GLY A 135 14.58 -25.59 11.59
N ASN A 136 15.01 -25.45 12.85
CA ASN A 136 14.10 -25.19 13.98
C ASN A 136 13.59 -23.75 13.94
N MET A 137 14.49 -22.80 13.66
CA MET A 137 14.12 -21.39 13.43
C MET A 137 13.16 -21.27 12.26
N ARG A 138 13.44 -21.97 11.14
CA ARG A 138 12.54 -22.01 9.98
C ARG A 138 11.15 -22.57 10.34
N GLY A 139 11.09 -23.63 11.14
CA GLY A 139 9.83 -24.22 11.61
C GLY A 139 9.01 -23.26 12.47
N THR A 140 9.66 -22.58 13.41
CA THR A 140 9.03 -21.61 14.31
C THR A 140 8.45 -20.42 13.54
N VAL A 141 9.24 -19.82 12.64
CA VAL A 141 8.80 -18.68 11.82
C VAL A 141 7.65 -19.09 10.91
N ARG A 142 7.70 -20.30 10.34
CA ARG A 142 6.60 -20.84 9.52
C ARG A 142 5.31 -20.96 10.33
N GLU A 143 5.38 -21.47 11.56
CA GLU A 143 4.18 -21.64 12.41
C GLU A 143 3.55 -20.29 12.76
N GLN A 144 4.37 -19.30 13.13
CA GLN A 144 3.91 -17.94 13.40
C GLN A 144 3.26 -17.30 12.17
N LEU A 145 3.90 -17.41 11.00
CA LEU A 145 3.34 -16.88 9.75
C LEU A 145 2.09 -17.63 9.28
N GLN A 146 1.96 -18.92 9.59
CA GLN A 146 0.74 -19.68 9.32
C GLN A 146 -0.42 -19.16 10.16
N GLN A 147 -0.20 -18.92 11.45
CA GLN A 147 -1.22 -18.36 12.34
C GLN A 147 -1.71 -16.99 11.85
N VAL A 148 -0.79 -16.11 11.45
CA VAL A 148 -1.14 -14.81 10.85
C VAL A 148 -1.96 -15.00 9.56
N ASN A 149 -1.56 -15.92 8.69
CA ASN A 149 -2.28 -16.19 7.43
C ASN A 149 -3.72 -16.67 7.69
N ASP A 150 -3.91 -17.53 8.69
CA ASP A 150 -5.24 -18.03 9.05
C ASP A 150 -6.17 -16.89 9.53
N VAL A 151 -5.64 -15.96 10.33
CA VAL A 151 -6.39 -14.75 10.75
C VAL A 151 -6.70 -13.83 9.57
N LEU A 152 -5.75 -13.63 8.65
CA LEU A 152 -5.97 -12.84 7.43
C LEU A 152 -7.03 -13.46 6.52
N ASN A 153 -7.06 -14.79 6.40
CA ASN A 153 -8.07 -15.50 5.63
C ASN A 153 -9.47 -15.29 6.20
N ASP A 154 -9.63 -15.41 7.52
CA ASP A 154 -10.91 -15.16 8.19
C ASP A 154 -11.40 -13.72 7.98
N GLN A 155 -10.50 -12.73 8.12
CA GLN A 155 -10.85 -11.32 7.86
C GLN A 155 -11.24 -11.04 6.40
N LEU A 156 -10.62 -11.73 5.44
CA LEU A 156 -10.96 -11.62 4.02
C LEU A 156 -12.28 -12.33 3.67
N GLU A 157 -12.60 -13.44 4.33
CA GLU A 157 -13.85 -14.17 4.12
C GLU A 157 -15.07 -13.41 4.68
N LEU A 158 -14.89 -12.69 5.80
CA LEU A 158 -15.94 -11.88 6.41
C LEU A 158 -16.28 -10.61 5.60
N ARG A 159 -15.38 -10.14 4.72
CA ARG A 159 -15.65 -9.00 3.82
C ARG A 159 -16.40 -9.50 2.57
N PRO A 160 -17.65 -9.06 2.31
CA PRO A 160 -18.37 -9.48 1.12
C PRO A 160 -17.62 -9.00 -0.14
N ARG A 161 -17.30 -9.93 -1.04
CA ARG A 161 -16.72 -9.61 -2.36
C ARG A 161 -17.67 -8.70 -3.12
N ARG A 162 -17.26 -7.44 -3.39
CA ARG A 162 -18.13 -6.38 -3.93
C ARG A 162 -18.80 -6.77 -5.26
N GLN A 163 -20.09 -6.45 -5.36
CA GLN A 163 -20.87 -6.41 -6.59
C GLN A 163 -20.62 -5.05 -7.27
N ILE A 164 -20.02 -5.06 -8.45
CA ILE A 164 -19.77 -3.83 -9.22
C ILE A 164 -21.11 -3.28 -9.72
N VAL A 165 -21.60 -2.20 -9.09
CA VAL A 165 -22.71 -1.40 -9.63
C VAL A 165 -22.11 -0.41 -10.63
N ARG A 166 -22.22 -0.73 -11.93
CA ARG A 166 -21.85 0.22 -12.97
C ARG A 166 -22.87 1.36 -12.97
N HIS A 167 -22.44 2.56 -12.58
CA HIS A 167 -23.19 3.76 -12.93
C HIS A 167 -23.20 3.91 -14.46
N ARG A 168 -24.37 3.68 -15.07
CA ARG A 168 -24.63 4.06 -16.45
C ARG A 168 -24.60 5.58 -16.48
N SER A 169 -23.55 6.17 -17.04
CA SER A 169 -23.50 7.59 -17.34
C SER A 169 -24.74 7.95 -18.15
N GLU A 170 -25.63 8.75 -17.56
CA GLU A 170 -26.81 9.29 -18.22
C GLU A 170 -26.36 10.15 -19.40
N GLU A 171 -26.82 9.76 -20.59
CA GLU A 171 -26.76 10.56 -21.81
C GLU A 171 -27.53 11.87 -21.58
N GLU A 172 -26.81 12.98 -21.43
CA GLU A 172 -27.43 14.29 -21.58
C GLU A 172 -27.60 14.60 -23.07
N VAL A 173 -28.80 14.26 -23.53
CA VAL A 173 -29.42 14.67 -24.78
C VAL A 173 -29.50 16.20 -24.81
N VAL A 174 -28.58 16.87 -25.50
CA VAL A 174 -28.84 18.24 -25.96
C VAL A 174 -29.72 18.13 -27.19
N THR A 175 -31.02 18.33 -26.93
CA THR A 175 -32.08 18.42 -27.92
C THR A 175 -31.99 19.78 -28.62
N ASP A 176 -32.00 19.70 -29.94
CA ASP A 176 -32.21 20.79 -30.89
C ASP A 176 -33.57 21.48 -30.62
N ALA A 177 -33.59 22.81 -30.40
CA ALA A 177 -34.74 23.69 -30.66
C ALA A 177 -34.47 25.18 -30.32
N THR A 178 -34.15 25.96 -31.36
CA THR A 178 -34.70 27.28 -31.78
C THR A 178 -33.62 28.26 -32.20
#